data_AF-A0A1F8QFT1-F1
#
_entry.id   AF-A0A1F8QFT1-F1
#
_cell.length_a   1.000
_cell.length_b   1.000
_cell.length_c   1.000
_cell.angle_alpha   90.00
_cell.angle_beta   90.00
_cell.angle_gamma   90.00
#
_symmetry.space_group_name_H-M   'P 1'
#
loop_
_entity.id
_entity.type
_entity.pdbx_description
1 polymer ?
#
loop_
_entity_poly.entity_id
_entity_poly.type
_entity_poly.pdbx_seq_one_letter_code
_entity_poly.pdbx_strand_id
1 'polypeptide(L)'
;MYLRFYGWEGDQTTITEVIKPFREDRNVNVEELAYYVRTQAGWLNLQYRVGGDLELLKQFIAAGIPVMIEESFYFDEPFWPNDDLWAAHYNLITGYDDEWQIFTAQDSFYGSDRNVVYTKLDEYWQAFNRVYILIYLPQQEPIVKAILGDNWDADANRQYALEVSQSETKSDSDNPYAWFNLGSNLTYFERYFEATSAFDKARELGLPQRMLRYQFSPFIAYFHSGLMDDLITLVDYALKITPNSEEAWLWHGWAMYRKGDSNQASADFQRALEENPLYLDAQYAIDFIQSNP
;
A
#
# COMPACT_ATOMS: atom_id res chain seq x y z
N MET A 1 1.49 16.74 -7.34
CA MET A 1 0.28 17.60 -7.21
C MET A 1 0.06 18.03 -5.77
N TYR A 2 0.06 17.10 -4.82
CA TYR A 2 -0.27 17.40 -3.41
C TYR A 2 0.66 18.44 -2.77
N LEU A 3 1.98 18.30 -2.87
CA LEU A 3 2.92 19.29 -2.32
C LEU A 3 2.81 20.68 -2.98
N ARG A 4 2.41 20.74 -4.27
CA ARG A 4 2.20 22.01 -4.98
C ARG A 4 1.01 22.79 -4.41
N PHE A 5 0.02 22.12 -3.82
CA PHE A 5 -1.06 22.77 -3.07
C PHE A 5 -0.51 23.62 -1.92
N TYR A 6 0.62 23.22 -1.33
CA TYR A 6 1.33 23.93 -0.26
C TYR A 6 2.50 24.79 -0.76
N GLY A 7 2.56 25.10 -2.05
CA GLY A 7 3.57 26.00 -2.62
C GLY A 7 4.94 25.37 -2.91
N TRP A 8 5.06 24.04 -2.86
CA TRP A 8 6.28 23.37 -3.33
C TRP A 8 6.40 23.46 -4.86
N GLU A 9 7.58 23.77 -5.38
CA GLU A 9 7.78 24.06 -6.81
C GLU A 9 8.29 22.88 -7.65
N GLY A 10 8.60 21.74 -7.02
CA GLY A 10 9.11 20.56 -7.73
C GLY A 10 8.06 19.75 -8.49
N ASP A 11 8.46 18.60 -9.00
CA ASP A 11 7.63 17.69 -9.80
C ASP A 11 7.83 16.21 -9.40
N GLN A 12 7.17 15.30 -10.11
CA GLN A 12 7.30 13.87 -9.83
C GLN A 12 8.75 13.38 -9.97
N THR A 13 9.51 13.90 -10.94
CA THR A 13 10.92 13.52 -11.14
C THR A 13 11.77 13.87 -9.92
N THR A 14 11.54 15.06 -9.35
CA THR A 14 12.17 15.51 -8.10
C THR A 14 11.90 14.56 -6.92
N ILE A 15 10.70 13.97 -6.86
CA ILE A 15 10.35 12.99 -5.83
C ILE A 15 11.04 11.65 -6.11
N THR A 16 10.94 11.16 -7.34
CA THR A 16 11.49 9.85 -7.72
C THR A 16 13.00 9.78 -7.56
N GLU A 17 13.74 10.88 -7.75
CA GLU A 17 15.20 10.88 -7.49
C GLU A 17 15.58 10.49 -6.05
N VAL A 18 14.67 10.64 -5.08
CA VAL A 18 14.91 10.33 -3.67
C VAL A 18 14.36 8.97 -3.28
N ILE A 19 13.08 8.72 -3.59
CA ILE A 19 12.36 7.53 -3.11
C ILE A 19 12.16 6.45 -4.17
N LYS A 20 12.60 6.72 -5.40
CA LYS A 20 12.53 5.76 -6.50
C LYS A 20 13.71 5.98 -7.48
N PRO A 21 14.96 5.95 -6.99
CA PRO A 21 16.11 6.33 -7.81
C PRO A 21 16.37 5.34 -8.95
N PHE A 22 15.81 4.12 -8.86
CA PHE A 22 15.93 3.09 -9.88
C PHE A 22 14.66 3.05 -10.73
N ARG A 23 14.83 3.09 -12.05
CA ARG A 23 13.71 3.18 -13.00
C ARG A 23 12.87 1.90 -13.02
N GLU A 24 13.52 0.80 -12.67
CA GLU A 24 13.02 -0.55 -12.66
C GLU A 24 12.02 -0.76 -11.52
N ASP A 25 12.21 -0.12 -10.36
CA ASP A 25 11.28 -0.17 -9.24
C ASP A 25 9.84 0.09 -9.74
N ARG A 26 8.91 -0.79 -9.38
CA ARG A 26 7.53 -0.75 -9.86
C ARG A 26 6.54 -0.26 -8.82
N ASN A 27 6.99 -0.03 -7.60
CA ASN A 27 6.16 0.43 -6.49
C ASN A 27 6.65 1.81 -6.00
N VAL A 28 5.82 2.48 -5.19
CA VAL A 28 6.22 3.49 -4.21
C VAL A 28 5.20 3.31 -3.09
N ASN A 29 5.60 2.77 -1.95
CA ASN A 29 4.71 2.55 -0.83
C ASN A 29 4.43 3.85 -0.05
N VAL A 30 3.45 3.80 0.85
CA VAL A 30 3.01 4.97 1.62
C VAL A 30 4.11 5.45 2.57
N GLU A 31 4.92 4.53 3.09
CA GLU A 31 6.05 4.81 3.98
C GLU A 31 7.15 5.60 3.27
N GLU A 32 7.41 5.33 1.99
CA GLU A 32 8.34 6.07 1.14
C GLU A 32 7.85 7.49 0.86
N LEU A 33 6.56 7.66 0.55
CA LEU A 33 5.95 8.98 0.45
C LEU A 33 6.07 9.74 1.79
N ALA A 34 5.82 9.06 2.91
CA ALA A 34 5.97 9.62 4.25
C ALA A 34 7.42 10.04 4.53
N TYR A 35 8.40 9.20 4.15
CA TYR A 35 9.83 9.50 4.25
C TYR A 35 10.19 10.76 3.45
N TYR A 36 9.72 10.87 2.20
CA TYR A 36 9.97 12.05 1.38
C TYR A 36 9.43 13.31 2.05
N VAL A 37 8.18 13.31 2.51
CA VAL A 37 7.58 14.48 3.14
C VAL A 37 8.34 14.87 4.41
N ARG A 38 8.70 13.89 5.25
CA ARG A 38 9.42 14.15 6.50
C ARG A 38 10.84 14.66 6.30
N THR A 39 11.51 14.30 5.21
CA THR A 39 12.92 14.64 4.98
C THR A 39 13.13 15.79 4.00
N GLN A 40 12.28 15.90 2.97
CA GLN A 40 12.39 16.86 1.88
C GLN A 40 11.32 17.97 1.94
N ALA A 41 10.20 17.74 2.64
CA ALA A 41 9.13 18.71 2.83
C ALA A 41 8.81 18.95 4.31
N GLY A 42 9.83 18.95 5.18
CA GLY A 42 9.70 18.94 6.65
C GLY A 42 9.02 20.16 7.28
N TRP A 43 8.58 21.14 6.49
CA TRP A 43 7.67 22.21 6.93
C TRP A 43 6.19 21.78 6.94
N LEU A 44 5.89 20.57 6.47
CA LEU A 44 4.56 19.94 6.49
C LEU A 44 4.57 18.74 7.44
N ASN A 45 3.40 18.47 8.03
CA ASN A 45 3.13 17.23 8.74
C ASN A 45 2.50 16.23 7.78
N LEU A 46 2.70 14.93 8.06
CA LEU A 46 2.05 13.83 7.35
C LEU A 46 1.47 12.82 8.32
N GLN A 47 0.24 12.40 8.05
CA GLN A 47 -0.40 11.23 8.64
C GLN A 47 -0.98 10.36 7.54
N TYR A 48 -0.96 9.06 7.72
CA TYR A 48 -1.73 8.14 6.88
C TYR A 48 -2.40 7.10 7.75
N ARG A 49 -3.55 6.62 7.31
CA ARG A 49 -4.42 5.67 8.03
C ARG A 49 -5.15 4.82 7.00
N VAL A 50 -5.82 3.77 7.48
CA VAL A 50 -6.60 2.85 6.65
C VAL A 50 -8.06 2.83 7.11
N GLY A 51 -8.91 2.16 6.34
CA GLY A 51 -10.33 2.07 6.63
C GLY A 51 -11.05 3.41 6.52
N GLY A 52 -10.57 4.34 5.69
CA GLY A 52 -11.29 5.59 5.47
C GLY A 52 -12.68 5.36 4.86
N ASP A 53 -13.53 6.38 4.88
CA ASP A 53 -14.83 6.36 4.20
C ASP A 53 -15.09 7.70 3.48
N LEU A 54 -16.18 7.75 2.72
CA LEU A 54 -16.51 8.93 1.92
C LEU A 54 -16.77 10.17 2.79
N GLU A 55 -17.36 10.01 3.97
CA GLU A 55 -17.67 11.13 4.85
C GLU A 55 -16.40 11.72 5.47
N LEU A 56 -15.43 10.88 5.80
CA LEU A 56 -14.10 11.29 6.25
C LEU A 56 -13.39 12.12 5.17
N LEU A 57 -13.42 11.68 3.91
CA LEU A 57 -12.83 12.44 2.80
C LEU A 57 -13.49 13.83 2.69
N LYS A 58 -14.83 13.90 2.74
CA LYS A 58 -15.57 15.17 2.69
C LYS A 58 -15.23 16.10 3.85
N GLN A 59 -15.08 15.57 5.07
CA GLN A 59 -14.72 16.37 6.25
C GLN A 59 -13.35 17.04 6.08
N PHE A 60 -12.35 16.32 5.57
CA PHE A 60 -11.03 16.90 5.29
C PHE A 60 -11.09 17.95 4.18
N ILE A 61 -11.77 17.65 3.08
CA ILE A 61 -11.91 18.58 1.96
C ILE A 61 -12.62 19.86 2.41
N ALA A 62 -13.69 19.73 3.19
CA ALA A 62 -14.42 20.87 3.77
C ALA A 62 -13.54 21.70 4.73
N ALA A 63 -12.56 21.08 5.38
CA ALA A 63 -11.56 21.74 6.21
C ALA A 63 -10.39 22.35 5.42
N GLY A 64 -10.43 22.31 4.08
CA GLY A 64 -9.37 22.82 3.22
C GLY A 64 -8.12 21.94 3.19
N ILE A 65 -8.27 20.64 3.47
CA ILE A 65 -7.21 19.65 3.46
C ILE A 65 -7.54 18.64 2.35
N PRO A 66 -6.86 18.69 1.19
CA PRO A 66 -6.97 17.63 0.20
C PRO A 66 -6.57 16.28 0.79
N VAL A 67 -7.03 15.18 0.21
CA VAL A 67 -6.69 13.82 0.69
C VAL A 67 -6.13 13.02 -0.46
N MET A 68 -4.94 12.44 -0.29
CA MET A 68 -4.40 11.49 -1.25
C MET A 68 -4.82 10.08 -0.85
N ILE A 69 -5.30 9.29 -1.80
CA ILE A 69 -5.67 7.89 -1.62
C ILE A 69 -4.85 7.01 -2.55
N GLU A 70 -4.66 5.75 -2.17
CA GLU A 70 -4.20 4.72 -3.09
C GLU A 70 -5.41 3.90 -3.54
N GLU A 71 -5.63 3.80 -4.84
CA GLU A 71 -6.79 3.12 -5.41
C GLU A 71 -6.38 2.22 -6.58
N SER A 72 -7.26 1.31 -6.96
CA SER A 72 -7.06 0.56 -8.21
C SER A 72 -7.30 1.45 -9.42
N PHE A 73 -6.46 1.29 -10.44
CA PHE A 73 -6.72 1.78 -11.79
C PHE A 73 -6.48 0.68 -12.82
N TYR A 74 -6.95 0.91 -14.03
CA TYR A 74 -6.80 0.00 -15.15
C TYR A 74 -6.06 0.70 -16.29
N PHE A 75 -5.06 0.04 -16.85
CA PHE A 75 -4.39 0.47 -18.07
C PHE A 75 -5.29 0.29 -19.29
N ASP A 76 -5.05 1.08 -20.33
CA ASP A 76 -5.78 0.96 -21.61
C ASP A 76 -5.31 -0.24 -22.45
N GLU A 77 -4.06 -0.67 -22.29
CA GLU A 77 -3.44 -1.73 -23.08
C GLU A 77 -2.64 -2.73 -22.21
N PRO A 78 -2.64 -4.02 -22.57
CA PRO A 78 -1.93 -5.06 -21.83
C PRO A 78 -0.41 -4.99 -22.04
N PHE A 79 0.36 -5.26 -20.98
CA PHE A 79 1.81 -5.36 -21.04
C PHE A 79 2.30 -6.79 -21.35
N TRP A 80 1.45 -7.80 -21.15
CA TRP A 80 1.73 -9.21 -21.46
C TRP A 80 0.44 -9.97 -21.84
N PRO A 81 0.53 -11.18 -22.43
CA PRO A 81 -0.65 -12.00 -22.73
C PRO A 81 -1.46 -12.33 -21.47
N ASN A 82 -2.78 -12.05 -21.51
CA ASN A 82 -3.72 -12.21 -20.38
C ASN A 82 -3.43 -11.31 -19.17
N ASP A 83 -2.79 -10.16 -19.38
CA ASP A 83 -2.72 -9.09 -18.39
C ASP A 83 -4.11 -8.62 -18.01
N ASP A 84 -4.38 -8.52 -16.70
CA ASP A 84 -5.66 -8.07 -16.15
C ASP A 84 -5.80 -6.55 -16.06
N LEU A 85 -4.79 -5.80 -16.52
CA LEU A 85 -4.72 -4.34 -16.61
C LEU A 85 -4.77 -3.60 -15.27
N TRP A 86 -5.04 -4.31 -14.17
CA TRP A 86 -5.17 -3.74 -12.83
C TRP A 86 -3.82 -3.31 -12.29
N ALA A 87 -3.75 -2.13 -11.69
CA ALA A 87 -2.58 -1.61 -11.00
C ALA A 87 -2.99 -0.62 -9.90
N ALA A 88 -2.02 -0.26 -9.04
CA ALA A 88 -2.20 0.78 -8.02
C ALA A 88 -1.99 2.18 -8.62
N HIS A 89 -2.77 3.14 -8.13
CA HIS A 89 -2.66 4.55 -8.48
C HIS A 89 -2.84 5.43 -7.24
N TYR A 90 -2.00 6.45 -7.09
CA TYR A 90 -2.26 7.51 -6.12
C TYR A 90 -3.11 8.59 -6.74
N ASN A 91 -4.28 8.83 -6.16
CA ASN A 91 -5.20 9.87 -6.60
C ASN A 91 -5.35 10.95 -5.52
N LEU A 92 -5.37 12.22 -5.92
CA LEU A 92 -5.49 13.34 -4.99
C LEU A 92 -6.89 13.94 -5.05
N ILE A 93 -7.66 13.76 -3.99
CA ILE A 93 -9.03 14.26 -3.89
C ILE A 93 -9.03 15.67 -3.32
N THR A 94 -9.62 16.62 -4.05
CA THR A 94 -9.58 18.06 -3.73
C THR A 94 -10.94 18.74 -3.60
N GLY A 95 -12.02 18.06 -3.96
CA GLY A 95 -13.38 18.62 -3.97
C GLY A 95 -14.43 17.53 -3.89
N TYR A 96 -15.66 17.90 -3.54
CA TYR A 96 -16.81 17.01 -3.62
C TYR A 96 -18.07 17.79 -3.94
N ASP A 97 -19.06 17.12 -4.51
CA ASP A 97 -20.38 17.63 -4.79
C ASP A 97 -21.43 16.56 -4.47
N ASP A 98 -22.21 16.80 -3.42
CA ASP A 98 -23.23 15.86 -2.95
C ASP A 98 -24.49 15.82 -3.83
N GLU A 99 -24.76 16.87 -4.62
CA GLU A 99 -25.88 16.85 -5.58
C GLU A 99 -25.57 15.87 -6.73
N TRP A 100 -24.32 15.87 -7.18
CA TRP A 100 -23.86 15.01 -8.27
C TRP A 100 -23.24 13.69 -7.79
N GLN A 101 -23.04 13.53 -6.49
CA GLN A 101 -22.36 12.39 -5.86
C GLN A 101 -20.98 12.10 -6.46
N ILE A 102 -20.18 13.15 -6.62
CA ILE A 102 -18.84 13.08 -7.21
C ILE A 102 -17.80 13.73 -6.31
N PHE A 103 -16.59 13.16 -6.34
CA PHE A 103 -15.37 13.83 -5.92
C PHE A 103 -14.69 14.50 -7.11
N THR A 104 -13.98 15.59 -6.86
CA THR A 104 -13.01 16.18 -7.78
C THR A 104 -11.63 15.63 -7.46
N ALA A 105 -10.99 15.00 -8.44
CA ALA A 105 -9.71 14.33 -8.31
C ALA A 105 -8.65 14.94 -9.24
N GLN A 106 -7.41 15.03 -8.74
CA GLN A 106 -6.24 15.45 -9.48
C GLN A 106 -5.41 14.20 -9.77
N ASP A 107 -5.52 13.70 -10.99
CA ASP A 107 -4.98 12.42 -11.40
C ASP A 107 -3.70 12.61 -12.23
N SER A 108 -2.65 11.86 -11.89
CA SER A 108 -1.34 12.01 -12.54
C SER A 108 -1.28 11.39 -13.94
N PHE A 109 -2.22 10.50 -14.26
CA PHE A 109 -2.34 9.80 -15.53
C PHE A 109 -3.45 10.42 -16.42
N TYR A 110 -4.62 10.70 -15.84
CA TYR A 110 -5.80 11.20 -16.56
C TYR A 110 -5.97 12.74 -16.52
N GLY A 111 -5.17 13.45 -15.73
CA GLY A 111 -5.15 14.92 -15.65
C GLY A 111 -5.94 15.50 -14.48
N SER A 112 -6.06 16.83 -14.46
CA SER A 112 -6.68 17.59 -13.36
C SER A 112 -8.21 17.62 -13.41
N ASP A 113 -8.82 17.93 -12.26
CA ASP A 113 -10.26 18.20 -12.10
C ASP A 113 -11.19 17.11 -12.66
N ARG A 114 -10.82 15.85 -12.44
CA ARG A 114 -11.60 14.69 -12.84
C ARG A 114 -12.79 14.51 -11.90
N ASN A 115 -13.97 14.27 -12.46
CA ASN A 115 -15.14 13.88 -11.68
C ASN A 115 -15.12 12.36 -11.45
N VAL A 116 -15.07 11.94 -10.20
CA VAL A 116 -15.08 10.53 -9.79
C VAL A 116 -16.33 10.26 -8.97
N VAL A 117 -17.18 9.35 -9.42
CA VAL A 117 -18.42 8.99 -8.70
C VAL A 117 -18.08 8.36 -7.35
N TYR A 118 -18.79 8.77 -6.29
CA TYR A 118 -18.62 8.31 -4.92
C TYR A 118 -18.49 6.78 -4.78
N THR A 119 -19.44 6.05 -5.35
CA THR A 119 -19.44 4.57 -5.28
C THR A 119 -18.27 3.96 -6.04
N LYS A 120 -17.83 4.60 -7.13
CA LYS A 120 -16.72 4.10 -7.95
C LYS A 120 -15.38 4.33 -7.28
N LEU A 121 -15.23 5.47 -6.61
CA LEU A 121 -14.08 5.75 -5.77
C LEU A 121 -13.97 4.69 -4.67
N ASP A 122 -15.05 4.40 -3.93
CA ASP A 122 -14.99 3.40 -2.84
C ASP A 122 -14.66 1.99 -3.35
N GLU A 123 -15.24 1.58 -4.48
CA GLU A 123 -14.96 0.29 -5.12
C GLU A 123 -13.45 0.12 -5.40
N TYR A 124 -12.80 1.15 -5.92
CA TYR A 124 -11.38 1.11 -6.28
C TYR A 124 -10.45 1.31 -5.08
N TRP A 125 -10.88 2.13 -4.13
CA TRP A 125 -10.15 2.44 -2.91
C TRP A 125 -10.14 1.27 -1.92
N GLN A 126 -11.20 0.45 -1.90
CA GLN A 126 -11.27 -0.75 -1.05
C GLN A 126 -10.12 -1.73 -1.34
N ALA A 127 -9.63 -1.81 -2.58
CA ALA A 127 -8.54 -2.72 -2.93
C ALA A 127 -7.23 -2.46 -2.16
N PHE A 128 -7.08 -1.26 -1.58
CA PHE A 128 -5.92 -0.83 -0.80
C PHE A 128 -6.30 -0.50 0.65
N ASN A 129 -7.25 -1.25 1.21
CA ASN A 129 -7.73 -1.10 2.58
C ASN A 129 -8.20 0.33 2.90
N ARG A 130 -8.70 1.04 1.89
CA ARG A 130 -9.10 2.44 1.99
C ARG A 130 -8.03 3.31 2.65
N VAL A 131 -6.78 3.16 2.23
CA VAL A 131 -5.66 3.97 2.73
C VAL A 131 -5.79 5.42 2.30
N TYR A 132 -5.62 6.35 3.23
CA TYR A 132 -5.61 7.78 2.96
C TYR A 132 -4.41 8.44 3.62
N ILE A 133 -3.86 9.42 2.91
CA ILE A 133 -2.67 10.18 3.27
C ILE A 133 -3.05 11.65 3.35
N LEU A 134 -2.71 12.24 4.49
CA LEU A 134 -2.94 13.63 4.83
C LEU A 134 -1.60 14.33 4.95
N ILE A 135 -1.37 15.31 4.10
CA ILE A 135 -0.27 16.27 4.20
C ILE A 135 -0.90 17.61 4.57
N TYR A 136 -0.39 18.26 5.61
CA TYR A 136 -1.00 19.48 6.14
C TYR A 136 0.03 20.39 6.83
N LEU A 137 -0.29 21.67 6.94
CA LEU A 137 0.54 22.62 7.70
C LEU A 137 0.47 22.32 9.20
N PRO A 138 1.55 22.53 9.98
CA PRO A 138 1.53 22.26 11.43
C PRO A 138 0.38 22.92 12.19
N GLN A 139 -0.09 24.10 11.75
CA GLN A 139 -1.22 24.80 12.37
C GLN A 139 -2.58 24.13 12.11
N GLN A 140 -2.69 23.25 11.11
CA GLN A 140 -3.89 22.47 10.80
C GLN A 140 -4.00 21.19 11.65
N GLU A 141 -2.95 20.80 12.40
CA GLU A 141 -2.96 19.56 13.18
C GLU A 141 -4.14 19.42 14.16
N PRO A 142 -4.55 20.46 14.91
CA PRO A 142 -5.71 20.35 15.79
C PRO A 142 -7.00 19.99 15.03
N ILE A 143 -7.15 20.47 13.79
CA ILE A 143 -8.30 20.16 12.92
C ILE A 143 -8.21 18.70 12.46
N VAL A 144 -7.01 18.26 12.04
CA VAL A 144 -6.78 16.86 11.63
C VAL A 144 -7.08 15.90 12.77
N LYS A 145 -6.60 16.19 13.98
CA LYS A 145 -6.91 15.44 15.20
C LYS A 145 -8.41 15.40 15.48
N ALA A 146 -9.09 16.53 15.37
CA ALA A 146 -10.53 16.62 15.61
C ALA A 146 -11.36 15.79 14.61
N ILE A 147 -10.97 15.79 13.33
CA ILE A 147 -11.63 14.99 12.28
C ILE A 147 -11.35 13.49 12.49
N LEU A 148 -10.11 13.10 12.76
CA LEU A 148 -9.76 11.69 12.96
C LEU A 148 -10.36 11.11 14.25
N GLY A 149 -10.53 11.91 15.30
CA GLY A 149 -11.01 11.43 16.59
C GLY A 149 -10.12 10.29 17.09
N ASP A 150 -10.72 9.14 17.41
CA ASP A 150 -10.00 7.95 17.88
C ASP A 150 -9.05 7.40 16.81
N ASN A 151 -9.35 7.57 15.51
CA ASN A 151 -8.46 7.18 14.41
C ASN A 151 -7.17 8.02 14.34
N TRP A 152 -7.01 9.04 15.20
CA TRP A 152 -5.72 9.71 15.36
C TRP A 152 -4.66 8.75 15.92
N ASP A 153 -5.04 7.81 16.78
CA ASP A 153 -4.12 6.76 17.20
C ASP A 153 -4.04 5.67 16.11
N ALA A 154 -2.83 5.19 15.82
CA ALA A 154 -2.62 4.24 14.72
C ALA A 154 -3.20 2.86 15.03
N ASP A 155 -3.08 2.40 16.28
CA ASP A 155 -3.62 1.10 16.70
C ASP A 155 -5.14 1.16 16.78
N ALA A 156 -5.70 2.26 17.29
CA ALA A 156 -7.15 2.48 17.28
C ALA A 156 -7.70 2.51 15.84
N ASN A 157 -7.01 3.16 14.89
CA ASN A 157 -7.42 3.14 13.49
C ASN A 157 -7.32 1.75 12.86
N ARG A 158 -6.26 1.00 13.14
CA ARG A 158 -6.13 -0.37 12.64
C ARG A 158 -7.18 -1.30 13.24
N GLN A 159 -7.57 -1.09 14.49
CA GLN A 159 -8.65 -1.83 15.14
C GLN A 159 -9.99 -1.51 14.46
N TYR A 160 -10.25 -0.23 14.16
CA TYR A 160 -11.42 0.18 13.39
C TYR A 160 -11.44 -0.46 11.98
N ALA A 161 -10.34 -0.41 11.23
CA ALA A 161 -10.24 -1.03 9.91
C ALA A 161 -10.39 -2.56 9.95
N LEU A 162 -9.91 -3.20 11.01
CA LEU A 162 -10.12 -4.62 11.27
C LEU A 162 -11.61 -4.93 11.44
N GLU A 163 -12.33 -4.15 12.24
CA GLU A 163 -13.78 -4.32 12.46
C GLU A 163 -14.58 -4.09 11.18
N VAL A 164 -14.22 -3.07 10.40
CA VAL A 164 -14.82 -2.79 9.08
C VAL A 164 -14.63 -3.99 8.15
N SER A 165 -13.39 -4.45 7.93
CA SER A 165 -13.11 -5.59 7.05
C SER A 165 -13.76 -6.90 7.53
N GLN A 166 -13.87 -7.12 8.85
CA GLN A 166 -14.64 -8.25 9.40
C GLN A 166 -16.14 -8.14 9.15
N SER A 167 -16.70 -6.93 9.16
CA SER A 167 -18.10 -6.72 8.81
C SER A 167 -18.32 -6.94 7.31
N GLU A 168 -17.43 -6.44 6.47
CA GLU A 168 -17.51 -6.56 5.02
C GLU A 168 -17.46 -8.01 4.55
N THR A 169 -16.56 -8.83 5.11
CA THR A 169 -16.48 -10.27 4.80
C THR A 169 -17.74 -11.06 5.21
N LYS A 170 -18.54 -10.53 6.16
CA LYS A 170 -19.83 -11.12 6.54
C LYS A 170 -20.97 -10.63 5.66
N SER A 171 -20.96 -9.36 5.26
CA SER A 171 -22.01 -8.79 4.40
C SER A 171 -21.88 -9.22 2.95
N ASP A 172 -20.65 -9.40 2.49
CA ASP A 172 -20.30 -9.85 1.14
C ASP A 172 -19.14 -10.84 1.23
N SER A 173 -19.47 -12.12 1.40
CA SER A 173 -18.47 -13.17 1.55
C SER A 173 -17.66 -13.45 0.29
N ASP A 174 -18.11 -12.92 -0.86
CA ASP A 174 -17.49 -13.15 -2.16
C ASP A 174 -16.62 -11.97 -2.60
N ASN A 175 -16.43 -10.96 -1.74
CA ASN A 175 -15.54 -9.82 -1.99
C ASN A 175 -14.07 -10.17 -1.64
N PRO A 176 -13.18 -10.36 -2.64
CA PRO A 176 -11.78 -10.72 -2.38
C PRO A 176 -11.01 -9.61 -1.66
N TYR A 177 -11.34 -8.33 -1.90
CA TYR A 177 -10.66 -7.20 -1.27
C TYR A 177 -11.01 -7.09 0.21
N ALA A 178 -12.25 -7.38 0.61
CA ALA A 178 -12.64 -7.43 2.02
C ALA A 178 -11.82 -8.47 2.79
N TRP A 179 -11.65 -9.66 2.21
CA TRP A 179 -10.80 -10.72 2.79
C TRP A 179 -9.32 -10.35 2.81
N PHE A 180 -8.81 -9.71 1.75
CA PHE A 180 -7.43 -9.25 1.71
C PHE A 180 -7.17 -8.18 2.77
N ASN A 181 -8.06 -7.20 2.91
CA ASN A 181 -7.99 -6.15 3.94
C ASN A 181 -8.07 -6.73 5.36
N LEU A 182 -8.95 -7.72 5.57
CA LEU A 182 -9.00 -8.47 6.82
C LEU A 182 -7.66 -9.10 7.14
N GLY A 183 -7.04 -9.79 6.17
CA GLY A 183 -5.70 -10.35 6.30
C GLY A 183 -4.66 -9.29 6.67
N SER A 184 -4.62 -8.18 5.95
CA SER A 184 -3.67 -7.08 6.20
C SER A 184 -3.81 -6.46 7.59
N ASN A 185 -5.05 -6.24 8.07
CA ASN A 185 -5.29 -5.73 9.41
C ASN A 185 -4.98 -6.77 10.50
N LEU A 186 -5.22 -8.05 10.26
CA LEU A 186 -4.81 -9.13 11.17
C LEU A 186 -3.27 -9.25 11.27
N THR A 187 -2.56 -9.11 10.14
CA THR A 187 -1.10 -9.07 10.12
C THR A 187 -0.55 -7.93 10.97
N TYR A 188 -1.17 -6.74 10.93
CA TYR A 188 -0.77 -5.59 11.77
C TYR A 188 -0.81 -5.95 13.27
N PHE A 189 -1.82 -6.71 13.70
CA PHE A 189 -1.95 -7.18 15.09
C PHE A 189 -1.26 -8.52 15.36
N GLU A 190 -0.36 -8.95 14.48
CA GLU A 190 0.41 -10.19 14.61
C GLU A 190 -0.45 -11.46 14.70
N ARG A 191 -1.72 -11.40 14.26
CA ARG A 191 -2.65 -12.53 14.22
C ARG A 191 -2.44 -13.37 12.96
N TYR A 192 -1.20 -13.83 12.77
CA TYR A 192 -0.70 -14.35 11.50
C TYR A 192 -1.49 -15.55 10.97
N PHE A 193 -1.86 -16.52 11.81
CA PHE A 193 -2.64 -17.70 11.37
C PHE A 193 -4.06 -17.35 10.88
N GLU A 194 -4.67 -16.32 11.48
CA GLU A 194 -5.97 -15.83 11.02
C GLU A 194 -5.80 -15.01 9.74
N ALA A 195 -4.70 -14.25 9.64
CA ALA A 195 -4.36 -13.48 8.45
C ALA A 195 -4.14 -14.38 7.23
N THR A 196 -3.39 -15.48 7.35
CA THR A 196 -3.18 -16.44 6.25
C THR A 196 -4.49 -17.05 5.78
N SER A 197 -5.40 -17.39 6.71
CA SER A 197 -6.74 -17.90 6.37
C SER A 197 -7.55 -16.87 5.56
N ALA A 198 -7.47 -15.59 5.92
CA ALA A 198 -8.13 -14.52 5.18
C ALA A 198 -7.50 -14.29 3.79
N PHE A 199 -6.16 -14.32 3.68
CA PHE A 199 -5.46 -14.20 2.40
C PHE A 199 -5.73 -15.39 1.47
N ASP A 200 -5.79 -16.61 2.00
CA ASP A 200 -6.17 -17.80 1.24
C ASP A 200 -7.59 -17.64 0.69
N LYS A 201 -8.52 -17.14 1.50
CA LYS A 201 -9.89 -16.90 1.04
C LYS A 201 -9.95 -15.82 -0.05
N ALA A 202 -9.23 -14.71 0.12
CA ALA A 202 -9.12 -13.67 -0.90
C ALA A 202 -8.59 -14.23 -2.23
N ARG A 203 -7.55 -15.06 -2.18
CA ARG A 203 -6.95 -15.70 -3.35
C ARG A 203 -7.87 -16.73 -4.02
N GLU A 204 -8.64 -17.50 -3.24
CA GLU A 204 -9.67 -18.42 -3.77
C GLU A 204 -10.74 -17.68 -4.58
N LEU A 205 -11.17 -16.51 -4.09
CA LEU A 205 -12.15 -15.65 -4.75
C LEU A 205 -11.59 -14.92 -5.98
N GLY A 206 -10.27 -14.80 -6.07
CA GLY A 206 -9.54 -14.19 -7.18
C GLY A 206 -9.02 -12.80 -6.83
N LEU A 207 -7.72 -12.60 -7.01
CA LEU A 207 -7.06 -11.31 -6.82
C LEU A 207 -6.39 -10.86 -8.12
N PRO A 208 -6.23 -9.54 -8.32
CA PRO A 208 -5.43 -9.01 -9.41
C PRO A 208 -4.01 -9.59 -9.44
N GLN A 209 -3.47 -9.79 -10.65
CA GLN A 209 -2.15 -10.35 -10.90
C GLN A 209 -1.05 -9.58 -10.18
N ARG A 210 -1.19 -8.25 -10.14
CA ARG A 210 -0.21 -7.35 -9.51
C ARG A 210 -0.50 -7.07 -8.03
N MET A 211 -1.43 -7.77 -7.36
CA MET A 211 -1.75 -7.49 -5.96
C MET A 211 -0.50 -7.52 -5.05
N LEU A 212 0.32 -8.55 -5.19
CA LEU A 212 1.57 -8.73 -4.42
C LEU A 212 2.74 -7.85 -4.90
N ARG A 213 2.55 -7.03 -5.95
CA ARG A 213 3.52 -5.99 -6.32
C ARG A 213 3.43 -4.78 -5.39
N TYR A 214 2.24 -4.51 -4.87
CA TYR A 214 1.94 -3.32 -4.07
C TYR A 214 1.71 -3.63 -2.59
N GLN A 215 1.24 -4.85 -2.27
CA GLN A 215 0.84 -5.22 -0.92
C GLN A 215 1.52 -6.51 -0.46
N PHE A 216 2.43 -6.38 0.52
CA PHE A 216 3.33 -7.45 0.96
C PHE A 216 2.94 -8.12 2.29
N SER A 217 1.87 -7.67 2.94
CA SER A 217 1.37 -8.25 4.20
C SER A 217 1.12 -9.77 4.16
N PRO A 218 0.76 -10.39 3.02
CA PRO A 218 0.77 -11.85 2.91
C PRO A 218 2.13 -12.44 3.23
N PHE A 219 3.24 -11.94 2.68
CA PHE A 219 4.55 -12.54 2.90
C PHE A 219 4.93 -12.60 4.38
N ILE A 220 4.67 -11.50 5.11
CA ILE A 220 4.85 -11.41 6.57
C ILE A 220 4.01 -12.47 7.29
N ALA A 221 2.72 -12.58 6.97
CA ALA A 221 1.82 -13.51 7.64
C ALA A 221 2.25 -14.98 7.45
N TYR A 222 2.55 -15.40 6.23
CA TYR A 222 2.97 -16.77 5.96
C TYR A 222 4.34 -17.08 6.59
N PHE A 223 5.26 -16.10 6.61
CA PHE A 223 6.55 -16.24 7.27
C PHE A 223 6.39 -16.51 8.77
N HIS A 224 5.64 -15.66 9.47
CA HIS A 224 5.46 -15.78 10.92
C HIS A 224 4.56 -16.95 11.33
N SER A 225 3.68 -17.43 10.44
CA SER A 225 2.94 -18.67 10.62
C SER A 225 3.75 -19.95 10.37
N GLY A 226 5.00 -19.84 9.90
CA GLY A 226 5.85 -21.01 9.61
C GLY A 226 5.49 -21.74 8.32
N LEU A 227 4.64 -21.15 7.47
CA LEU A 227 4.16 -21.75 6.23
C LEU A 227 5.12 -21.45 5.07
N MET A 228 6.34 -21.97 5.15
CA MET A 228 7.42 -21.61 4.21
C MET A 228 7.14 -22.05 2.76
N ASP A 229 6.55 -23.22 2.54
CA ASP A 229 6.26 -23.70 1.18
C ASP A 229 5.17 -22.87 0.50
N ASP A 230 4.18 -22.41 1.26
CA ASP A 230 3.14 -21.50 0.77
C ASP A 230 3.71 -20.09 0.52
N LEU A 231 4.59 -19.61 1.40
CA LEU A 231 5.33 -18.36 1.19
C LEU A 231 6.14 -18.41 -0.10
N ILE A 232 6.92 -19.48 -0.33
CA ILE A 232 7.70 -19.69 -1.56
C ILE A 232 6.77 -19.67 -2.79
N THR A 233 5.62 -20.33 -2.72
CA THR A 233 4.63 -20.30 -3.81
C THR A 233 4.12 -18.89 -4.11
N LEU A 234 3.88 -18.07 -3.07
CA LEU A 234 3.42 -16.68 -3.23
C LEU A 234 4.51 -15.78 -3.82
N VAL A 235 5.75 -15.87 -3.34
CA VAL A 235 6.87 -15.06 -3.86
C VAL A 235 7.27 -15.50 -5.27
N ASP A 236 7.21 -16.79 -5.61
CA ASP A 236 7.45 -17.28 -6.97
C ASP A 236 6.41 -16.72 -7.95
N TYR A 237 5.15 -16.67 -7.53
CA TYR A 237 4.10 -16.01 -8.30
C TYR A 237 4.37 -14.51 -8.45
N ALA A 238 4.72 -13.83 -7.36
CA ALA A 238 5.03 -12.40 -7.38
C ALA A 238 6.21 -12.07 -8.30
N LEU A 239 7.29 -12.87 -8.26
CA LEU A 239 8.46 -12.75 -9.14
C LEU A 239 8.14 -13.09 -10.59
N LYS A 240 7.20 -14.00 -10.85
CA LYS A 240 6.72 -14.24 -12.22
C LYS A 240 6.02 -13.01 -12.81
N ILE A 241 5.23 -12.29 -12.01
CA ILE A 241 4.51 -11.07 -12.44
C ILE A 241 5.40 -9.82 -12.39
N THR A 242 6.34 -9.77 -11.45
CA THR A 242 7.24 -8.65 -11.20
C THR A 242 8.65 -9.20 -10.92
N PRO A 243 9.43 -9.56 -11.96
CA PRO A 243 10.73 -10.22 -11.79
C PRO A 243 11.77 -9.42 -11.02
N ASN A 244 11.57 -8.11 -10.94
CA ASN A 244 12.45 -7.15 -10.31
C ASN A 244 11.89 -6.62 -8.98
N SER A 245 11.02 -7.38 -8.30
CA SER A 245 10.55 -7.01 -6.96
C SER A 245 11.59 -7.39 -5.91
N GLU A 246 12.23 -6.39 -5.33
CA GLU A 246 13.15 -6.53 -4.21
C GLU A 246 12.46 -7.13 -2.98
N GLU A 247 11.21 -6.76 -2.67
CA GLU A 247 10.44 -7.37 -1.59
C GLU A 247 10.25 -8.88 -1.82
N ALA A 248 9.89 -9.30 -3.04
CA ALA A 248 9.67 -10.71 -3.30
C ALA A 248 10.99 -11.51 -3.19
N TRP A 249 12.11 -10.96 -3.65
CA TRP A 249 13.44 -11.56 -3.44
C TRP A 249 13.81 -11.64 -1.95
N LEU A 250 13.57 -10.58 -1.18
CA LEU A 250 13.78 -10.58 0.27
C LEU A 250 12.96 -11.67 0.96
N TRP A 251 11.66 -11.77 0.67
CA TRP A 251 10.81 -12.75 1.32
C TRP A 251 11.09 -14.19 0.88
N HIS A 252 11.52 -14.41 -0.37
CA HIS A 252 12.04 -15.70 -0.81
C HIS A 252 13.31 -16.08 -0.03
N GLY A 253 14.26 -15.15 0.14
CA GLY A 253 15.47 -15.38 0.93
C GLY A 253 15.18 -15.71 2.40
N TRP A 254 14.23 -15.00 3.02
CA TRP A 254 13.80 -15.31 4.38
C TRP A 254 13.16 -16.70 4.50
N ALA A 255 12.36 -17.10 3.50
CA ALA A 255 11.81 -18.45 3.45
C ALA A 255 12.91 -19.52 3.33
N MET A 256 13.90 -19.31 2.46
CA MET A 256 15.04 -20.22 2.29
C MET A 256 15.88 -20.32 3.57
N TYR A 257 16.12 -19.21 4.25
CA TYR A 257 16.81 -19.18 5.54
C TYR A 257 16.06 -20.02 6.59
N ARG A 258 14.74 -19.87 6.71
CA ARG A 258 13.91 -20.67 7.63
C ARG A 258 13.89 -22.16 7.27
N LYS A 259 14.08 -22.52 6.00
CA LYS A 259 14.24 -23.90 5.53
C LYS A 259 15.66 -24.45 5.75
N GLY A 260 16.59 -23.62 6.23
CA GLY A 260 17.98 -24.00 6.50
C GLY A 260 18.91 -23.91 5.29
N ASP A 261 18.47 -23.28 4.19
CA ASP A 261 19.32 -23.01 3.02
C ASP A 261 19.87 -21.58 3.07
N SER A 262 20.86 -21.36 3.95
CA SER A 262 21.52 -20.06 4.12
C SER A 262 22.27 -19.58 2.86
N ASN A 263 22.68 -20.52 1.99
CA ASN A 263 23.37 -20.18 0.74
C ASN A 263 22.40 -19.56 -0.25
N GLN A 264 21.25 -20.20 -0.48
CA GLN A 264 20.21 -19.65 -1.35
C GLN A 264 19.66 -18.34 -0.77
N ALA A 265 19.42 -18.29 0.55
CA ALA A 265 18.96 -17.07 1.22
C ALA A 265 19.90 -15.87 0.98
N SER A 266 21.21 -16.09 1.12
CA SER A 266 22.22 -15.06 0.86
C SER A 266 22.21 -14.60 -0.61
N ALA A 267 22.03 -15.54 -1.55
CA ALA A 267 21.91 -15.22 -2.96
C ALA A 267 20.65 -14.39 -3.27
N ASP A 268 19.52 -14.73 -2.65
CA ASP A 268 18.26 -14.01 -2.84
C ASP A 268 18.31 -12.60 -2.24
N PHE A 269 18.90 -12.44 -1.04
CA PHE A 269 19.10 -11.11 -0.47
C PHE A 269 20.06 -10.26 -1.30
N GLN A 270 21.12 -10.86 -1.84
CA GLN A 270 22.00 -10.18 -2.78
C GLN A 270 21.24 -9.78 -4.05
N ARG A 271 20.31 -10.62 -4.53
CA ARG A 271 19.46 -10.30 -5.67
C ARG A 271 18.50 -9.14 -5.36
N ALA A 272 17.91 -9.08 -4.16
CA ALA A 272 17.11 -7.94 -3.74
C ALA A 272 17.92 -6.62 -3.79
N LEU A 273 19.19 -6.64 -3.36
CA LEU A 273 20.10 -5.49 -3.49
C LEU A 273 20.55 -5.18 -4.92
N GLU A 274 20.53 -6.16 -5.83
CA GLU A 274 20.77 -5.89 -7.26
C GLU A 274 19.60 -5.12 -7.89
N GLU A 275 18.36 -5.43 -7.48
CA GLU A 275 17.16 -4.71 -7.94
C GLU A 275 17.05 -3.32 -7.28
N ASN A 276 17.34 -3.24 -5.98
CA ASN A 276 17.36 -2.00 -5.21
C ASN A 276 18.60 -1.92 -4.28
N PRO A 277 19.71 -1.33 -4.75
CA PRO A 277 20.95 -1.18 -3.98
C PRO A 277 20.84 -0.41 -2.65
N LEU A 278 19.74 0.31 -2.41
CA LEU A 278 19.50 1.05 -1.18
C LEU A 278 18.52 0.33 -0.25
N TYR A 279 18.13 -0.91 -0.56
CA TYR A 279 17.13 -1.63 0.20
C TYR A 279 17.69 -2.13 1.54
N LEU A 280 17.42 -1.36 2.60
CA LEU A 280 17.99 -1.58 3.93
C LEU A 280 17.60 -2.93 4.54
N ASP A 281 16.42 -3.45 4.25
CA ASP A 281 15.96 -4.73 4.78
C ASP A 281 16.77 -5.91 4.22
N ALA A 282 17.14 -5.86 2.94
CA ALA A 282 18.03 -6.86 2.34
C ALA A 282 19.46 -6.77 2.90
N GLN A 283 19.98 -5.55 3.12
CA GLN A 283 21.28 -5.37 3.77
C GLN A 283 21.26 -5.95 5.19
N TYR A 284 20.23 -5.65 5.97
CA TYR A 284 20.03 -6.22 7.29
C TYR A 284 19.98 -7.75 7.25
N ALA A 285 19.25 -8.32 6.30
CA ALA A 285 19.11 -9.77 6.18
C ALA A 285 20.44 -10.47 5.87
N ILE A 286 21.29 -9.87 5.03
CA ILE A 286 22.66 -10.34 4.78
C ILE A 286 23.50 -10.27 6.05
N ASP A 287 23.52 -9.13 6.73
CA ASP A 287 24.30 -8.93 7.95
C ASP A 287 23.85 -9.92 9.06
N PHE A 288 22.55 -10.18 9.13
CA PHE A 288 21.94 -11.14 10.05
C PHE A 288 22.43 -12.56 9.78
N ILE A 289 22.40 -13.05 8.54
CA ILE A 289 22.90 -14.39 8.19
C ILE A 289 24.40 -14.49 8.45
N GLN A 290 25.18 -13.49 8.05
CA GLN A 290 26.64 -13.50 8.29
C GLN A 290 26.99 -13.56 9.77
N SER A 291 26.16 -12.97 10.62
CA SER A 291 26.30 -13.01 12.08
C SER A 291 25.74 -14.28 12.72
N ASN A 292 24.94 -15.07 12.00
CA ASN A 292 24.26 -16.28 12.46
C ASN A 292 24.36 -17.42 11.40
N PRO A 293 25.57 -17.95 11.15
CA PRO A 293 25.83 -18.94 10.09
C PRO A 293 25.19 -20.31 10.32
#